data_AF-A0A7G4A4J1-F1
#
_entry.id   AF-A0A7G4A4J1-F1
#
_cell.length_a   1.000
_cell.length_b   1.000
_cell.length_c   1.000
_cell.angle_alpha   90.00
_cell.angle_beta   90.00
_cell.angle_gamma   90.00
#
_symmetry.space_group_name_H-M   'P 1'
#
loop_
_entity.id
_entity.type
_entity.pdbx_description
1 polymer ?
#
loop_
_entity_poly.entity_id
_entity_poly.type
_entity_poly.pdbx_seq_one_letter_code
_entity_poly.pdbx_strand_id
1 'polypeptide(L)'
;MRSKANVTKELPVSKRSKLEPPYDAGDCGYYAVCVCLLYLGMQAKTDKALAATINNSKVLTTIFSHMPLLSRMTGSNNMETIENIFIGLNASGWDRISFREVLNEFSNGIRRSLVTSDWGLDYFNKTIHEGAWVFDNQKWMDLPPFKRLNEKILDKMLMLSNGKDVTADEAGALRFQATVEIFKELKEETLKSMSKAVIEKYYGPGSEKAWLDAEFLKYFSKQLFPGSDNLFFDPKRIQITSDGPSQIHWYVDVPNGEISDSLLKTVNSGPSKDLKEIEVYRVKDSNLDDLSPLIQEHEDLLKAQQQLIMKFKEIASGLYAKYLDSSFPEEVLIGLSGLSCFEKEPPLQATIDEVLMPIVAASEDNLSDYTNLCMTQKSIVALNEKIKKVEKEIESRKDKISTSSLISSSLSFQSSKEKPATHDKSEVLDDFEMNKNKSLPT
;
A
#
# COMPACT_ATOMS: atom_id res chain seq x y z
N MET A 1 -26.97 8.49 38.87
CA MET A 1 -26.78 7.60 37.70
C MET A 1 -25.51 8.05 36.99
N ARG A 2 -24.44 7.25 37.03
CA ARG A 2 -23.14 7.59 36.43
C ARG A 2 -23.09 7.13 34.98
N SER A 3 -22.71 8.03 34.09
CA SER A 3 -22.45 7.80 32.67
C SER A 3 -21.38 6.72 32.50
N LYS A 4 -21.69 5.67 31.74
CA LYS A 4 -20.69 4.72 31.24
C LYS A 4 -19.81 5.47 30.24
N ALA A 5 -18.56 5.71 30.61
CA ALA A 5 -17.54 6.13 29.67
C ALA A 5 -17.35 4.98 28.67
N ASN A 6 -17.72 5.23 27.42
CA ASN A 6 -17.27 4.42 26.30
C ASN A 6 -15.76 4.55 26.23
N VAL A 7 -15.06 3.52 26.72
CA VAL A 7 -13.64 3.34 26.44
C VAL A 7 -13.54 2.91 24.98
N THR A 8 -13.38 3.89 24.09
CA THR A 8 -12.86 3.66 22.75
C THR A 8 -11.49 3.00 22.93
N LYS A 9 -11.41 1.69 22.73
CA LYS A 9 -10.11 1.00 22.59
C LYS A 9 -9.39 1.70 21.44
N GLU A 10 -8.33 2.43 21.76
CA GLU A 10 -7.42 2.96 20.75
C GLU A 10 -6.94 1.78 19.88
N LEU A 11 -7.07 1.94 18.57
CA LEU A 11 -6.67 0.94 17.58
C LEU A 11 -5.21 0.53 17.79
N PRO A 12 -4.82 -0.72 17.50
CA PRO A 12 -3.42 -1.14 17.60
C PRO A 12 -2.58 -0.32 16.62
N VAL A 13 -1.81 0.62 17.15
CA VAL A 13 -0.90 1.44 16.36
C VAL A 13 0.40 0.67 16.19
N SER A 14 0.74 0.30 14.94
CA SER A 14 2.03 -0.33 14.66
C SER A 14 3.13 0.73 14.65
N LYS A 15 4.17 0.53 15.46
CA LYS A 15 5.38 1.36 15.40
C LYS A 15 6.29 0.86 14.29
N ARG A 16 6.89 1.78 13.56
CA ARG A 16 7.85 1.50 12.49
C ARG A 16 9.13 2.30 12.71
N SER A 17 10.23 1.72 12.28
CA SER A 17 11.56 2.34 12.28
C SER A 17 11.97 2.63 10.84
N LYS A 18 12.41 3.86 10.59
CA LYS A 18 13.04 4.26 9.34
C LYS A 18 14.55 4.13 9.48
N LEU A 19 15.12 3.21 8.71
CA LEU A 19 16.54 2.92 8.69
C LEU A 19 17.20 3.61 7.50
N GLU A 20 18.32 4.27 7.76
CA GLU A 20 19.17 4.94 6.79
C GLU A 20 20.48 4.15 6.62
N PRO A 21 20.64 3.41 5.52
CA PRO A 21 21.93 2.85 5.12
C PRO A 21 22.93 3.99 4.83
N PRO A 22 24.25 3.73 4.84
CA PRO A 22 25.23 4.76 4.54
C PRO A 22 25.02 5.31 3.11
N TYR A 23 25.19 6.61 2.96
CA TYR A 23 25.12 7.24 1.64
C TYR A 23 26.38 6.88 0.84
N ASP A 24 26.16 6.30 -0.33
CA ASP A 24 27.18 6.06 -1.34
C ASP A 24 26.59 6.30 -2.72
N ALA A 25 27.22 7.22 -3.45
CA ALA A 25 26.67 7.76 -4.68
C ALA A 25 26.64 6.67 -5.76
N GLY A 26 25.45 6.10 -5.98
CA GLY A 26 25.21 5.06 -6.98
C GLY A 26 25.08 3.63 -6.42
N ASP A 27 25.24 3.42 -5.11
CA ASP A 27 25.09 2.11 -4.47
C ASP A 27 24.04 2.09 -3.33
N CYS A 28 23.55 3.25 -2.91
CA CYS A 28 22.59 3.37 -1.81
C CYS A 28 21.34 2.48 -1.98
N GLY A 29 20.84 2.27 -3.20
CA GLY A 29 19.73 1.35 -3.45
C GLY A 29 20.11 -0.13 -3.27
N TYR A 30 21.32 -0.54 -3.66
CA TYR A 30 21.82 -1.89 -3.36
C TYR A 30 22.07 -2.08 -1.86
N TYR A 31 22.49 -1.02 -1.16
CA TYR A 31 22.65 -1.07 0.29
C TYR A 31 21.31 -1.22 1.00
N ALA A 32 20.26 -0.52 0.54
CA ALA A 32 18.90 -0.72 1.04
C ALA A 32 18.43 -2.18 0.85
N VAL A 33 18.72 -2.78 -0.31
CA VAL A 33 18.43 -4.21 -0.54
C VAL A 33 19.21 -5.12 0.42
N CYS A 34 20.50 -4.85 0.64
CA CYS A 34 21.31 -5.60 1.61
C CYS A 34 20.73 -5.53 3.02
N VAL A 35 20.34 -4.33 3.47
CA VAL A 35 19.71 -4.11 4.77
C VAL A 35 18.40 -4.89 4.89
N CYS A 36 17.54 -4.84 3.87
CA CYS A 36 16.30 -5.60 3.86
C CYS A 36 16.54 -7.11 3.92
N LEU A 37 17.55 -7.61 3.19
CA LEU A 37 17.92 -9.02 3.20
C LEU A 37 18.41 -9.48 4.58
N LEU A 38 19.25 -8.68 5.24
CA LEU A 38 19.69 -8.99 6.60
C LEU A 38 18.52 -8.95 7.58
N TYR A 39 17.62 -7.98 7.47
CA TYR A 39 16.39 -7.96 8.28
C TYR A 39 15.57 -9.25 8.09
N LEU A 40 15.31 -9.65 6.84
CA LEU A 40 14.60 -10.90 6.54
C LEU A 40 15.35 -12.12 7.08
N GLY A 41 16.68 -12.14 7.00
CA GLY A 41 17.50 -13.22 7.56
C GLY A 41 17.36 -13.34 9.08
N MET A 42 17.23 -12.23 9.81
CA MET A 42 16.94 -12.27 11.24
C MET A 42 15.53 -12.81 11.52
N GLN A 43 14.55 -12.40 10.73
CA GLN A 43 13.17 -12.90 10.84
C GLN A 43 13.06 -14.40 10.50
N ALA A 44 13.82 -14.86 9.51
CA ALA A 44 13.83 -16.24 9.05
C ALA A 44 14.37 -17.25 10.09
N LYS A 45 15.07 -16.78 11.14
CA LYS A 45 15.49 -17.64 12.25
C LYS A 45 14.31 -18.26 13.00
N THR A 46 13.16 -17.58 13.00
CA THR A 46 11.92 -18.06 13.63
C THR A 46 10.82 -18.40 12.62
N ASP A 47 10.96 -17.98 11.36
CA ASP A 47 10.03 -18.27 10.26
C ASP A 47 10.65 -19.24 9.21
N LYS A 48 10.27 -20.52 9.30
CA LYS A 48 10.74 -21.57 8.38
C LYS A 48 10.30 -21.35 6.93
N ALA A 49 9.13 -20.76 6.70
CA ALA A 49 8.63 -20.52 5.35
C ALA A 49 9.47 -19.43 4.68
N LEU A 50 9.77 -18.36 5.43
CA LEU A 50 10.66 -17.30 4.95
C LEU A 50 12.09 -17.82 4.70
N ALA A 51 12.62 -18.66 5.60
CA ALA A 51 13.92 -19.30 5.40
C ALA A 51 13.97 -20.13 4.10
N ALA A 52 12.90 -20.88 3.80
CA ALA A 52 12.79 -21.62 2.55
C ALA A 52 12.74 -20.70 1.32
N THR A 53 11.98 -19.60 1.38
CA THR A 53 11.94 -18.58 0.32
C THR A 53 13.32 -18.00 0.04
N ILE A 54 14.08 -17.65 1.08
CA ILE A 54 15.46 -17.13 0.94
C ILE A 54 16.38 -18.19 0.31
N ASN A 55 16.31 -19.44 0.78
CA ASN A 55 17.16 -20.53 0.29
C ASN A 55 16.86 -20.96 -1.15
N ASN A 56 15.63 -20.77 -1.62
CA ASN A 56 15.25 -21.09 -3.01
C ASN A 56 15.69 -20.02 -4.03
N SER A 57 16.24 -18.88 -3.58
CA SER A 57 16.67 -17.80 -4.45
C SER A 57 17.98 -18.10 -5.20
N LYS A 58 17.88 -18.44 -6.49
CA LYS A 58 19.04 -18.65 -7.37
C LYS A 58 19.84 -17.37 -7.62
N VAL A 59 19.15 -16.24 -7.74
CA VAL A 59 19.78 -14.92 -7.92
C VAL A 59 20.63 -14.59 -6.70
N LEU A 60 20.10 -14.81 -5.49
CA LEU A 60 20.85 -14.57 -4.27
C LEU A 60 22.07 -15.48 -4.12
N THR A 61 21.93 -16.77 -4.46
CA THR A 61 23.07 -17.70 -4.48
C THR A 61 24.18 -17.21 -5.43
N THR A 62 23.78 -16.69 -6.59
CA THR A 62 24.71 -16.12 -7.57
C THR A 62 25.38 -14.86 -7.03
N ILE A 63 24.64 -13.96 -6.38
CA ILE A 63 25.19 -12.75 -5.75
C ILE A 63 26.23 -13.12 -4.69
N PHE A 64 25.89 -14.03 -3.77
CA PHE A 64 26.79 -14.47 -2.70
C PHE A 64 28.05 -15.15 -3.24
N SER A 65 27.95 -15.91 -4.34
CA SER A 65 29.13 -16.50 -5.00
C SER A 65 30.09 -15.45 -5.59
N HIS A 66 29.62 -14.22 -5.83
CA HIS A 66 30.39 -13.11 -6.39
C HIS A 66 30.90 -12.11 -5.33
N MET A 67 30.92 -12.48 -4.05
CA MET A 67 31.49 -11.70 -2.94
C MET A 67 32.89 -12.22 -2.56
N PRO A 68 33.93 -12.00 -3.38
CA PRO A 68 35.24 -12.64 -3.21
C PRO A 68 35.93 -12.34 -1.88
N LEU A 69 35.82 -11.11 -1.35
CA LEU A 69 36.46 -10.71 -0.08
C LEU A 69 35.76 -11.34 1.13
N LEU A 70 34.50 -11.75 0.95
CA LEU A 70 33.69 -12.42 1.97
C LEU A 70 33.38 -13.87 1.60
N SER A 71 34.18 -14.48 0.71
CA SER A 71 34.01 -15.88 0.28
C SER A 71 34.01 -16.87 1.44
N ARG A 72 34.75 -16.57 2.52
CA ARG A 72 34.74 -17.34 3.77
C ARG A 72 33.39 -17.35 4.50
N MET A 73 32.51 -16.41 4.19
CA MET A 73 31.15 -16.33 4.76
C MET A 73 30.15 -17.14 3.94
N THR A 74 30.48 -17.54 2.71
CA THR A 74 29.58 -18.32 1.86
C THR A 74 29.33 -19.69 2.47
N GLY A 75 28.07 -19.94 2.85
CA GLY A 75 27.60 -21.21 3.39
C GLY A 75 27.13 -22.18 2.29
N SER A 76 26.62 -23.34 2.71
CA SER A 76 26.01 -24.34 1.81
C SER A 76 24.69 -23.87 1.20
N ASN A 77 24.06 -22.86 1.80
CA ASN A 77 22.83 -22.22 1.33
C ASN A 77 22.82 -20.71 1.67
N ASN A 78 21.79 -20.01 1.19
CA ASN A 78 21.68 -18.56 1.35
C ASN A 78 21.50 -18.14 2.82
N MET A 79 20.70 -18.88 3.60
CA MET A 79 20.50 -18.59 5.03
C MET A 79 21.78 -18.77 5.84
N GLU A 80 22.51 -19.86 5.61
CA GLU A 80 23.81 -20.09 6.27
C GLU A 80 24.81 -18.98 5.92
N THR A 81 24.80 -18.49 4.68
CA THR A 81 25.62 -17.34 4.26
C THR A 81 25.26 -16.07 5.05
N ILE A 82 23.97 -15.78 5.21
CA ILE A 82 23.49 -14.63 5.99
C ILE A 82 23.87 -14.78 7.48
N GLU A 83 23.76 -15.99 8.03
CA GLU A 83 24.17 -16.29 9.41
C GLU A 83 25.68 -16.08 9.62
N ASN A 84 26.51 -16.55 8.68
CA ASN A 84 27.95 -16.33 8.71
C ASN A 84 28.30 -14.83 8.64
N ILE A 85 27.58 -14.04 7.85
CA ILE A 85 27.72 -12.58 7.83
C ILE A 85 27.43 -11.99 9.22
N PHE A 86 26.35 -12.41 9.90
CA PHE A 86 26.07 -11.95 11.26
C PHE A 86 27.13 -12.36 12.28
N ILE A 87 27.67 -13.57 12.16
CA ILE A 87 28.76 -14.05 13.01
C ILE A 87 30.00 -13.17 12.78
N GLY A 88 30.36 -12.91 11.52
CA GLY A 88 31.50 -12.06 11.16
C GLY A 88 31.36 -10.62 11.64
N LEU A 89 30.16 -10.04 11.57
CA LEU A 89 29.89 -8.68 12.07
C LEU A 89 30.07 -8.60 13.60
N ASN A 90 29.63 -9.63 14.33
CA ASN A 90 29.72 -9.69 15.79
C ASN A 90 31.06 -10.24 16.32
N ALA A 91 31.96 -10.69 15.45
CA ALA A 91 33.23 -11.26 15.87
C ALA A 91 34.13 -10.22 16.53
N SER A 92 34.90 -10.67 17.53
CA SER A 92 35.95 -9.88 18.18
C SER A 92 37.33 -10.26 17.63
N GLY A 93 38.10 -9.29 17.15
CA GLY A 93 39.48 -9.49 16.69
C GLY A 93 39.64 -9.46 15.17
N TRP A 94 40.64 -10.18 14.66
CA TRP A 94 41.05 -10.16 13.25
C TRP A 94 40.01 -10.72 12.27
N ASP A 95 39.12 -11.60 12.74
CA ASP A 95 38.04 -12.19 11.94
C ASP A 95 36.84 -11.26 11.73
N ARG A 96 36.83 -10.10 12.39
CA ARG A 96 35.74 -9.13 12.30
C ARG A 96 35.65 -8.54 10.90
N ILE A 97 34.43 -8.43 10.39
CA ILE A 97 34.13 -7.65 9.19
C ILE A 97 33.33 -6.40 9.58
N SER A 98 33.54 -5.30 8.87
CA SER A 98 32.73 -4.09 9.00
C SER A 98 31.44 -4.21 8.19
N PHE A 99 30.40 -3.49 8.62
CA PHE A 99 29.16 -3.44 7.88
C PHE A 99 29.36 -2.84 6.48
N ARG A 100 30.23 -1.83 6.35
CA ARG A 100 30.56 -1.24 5.05
C ARG A 100 31.24 -2.22 4.09
N GLU A 101 32.09 -3.12 4.57
CA GLU A 101 32.66 -4.19 3.74
C GLU A 101 31.57 -5.13 3.22
N VAL A 102 30.60 -5.51 4.06
CA VAL A 102 29.44 -6.32 3.64
C VAL A 102 28.64 -5.62 2.56
N LEU A 103 28.33 -4.33 2.75
CA LEU A 103 27.57 -3.53 1.80
C LEU A 103 28.28 -3.41 0.44
N ASN A 104 29.57 -3.07 0.45
CA ASN A 104 30.38 -2.93 -0.75
C ASN A 104 30.47 -4.25 -1.52
N GLU A 105 30.76 -5.35 -0.82
CA GLU A 105 30.85 -6.68 -1.44
C GLU A 105 29.51 -7.16 -1.97
N PHE A 106 28.42 -6.91 -1.25
CA PHE A 106 27.09 -7.27 -1.71
C PHE A 106 26.69 -6.47 -2.96
N SER A 107 26.95 -5.15 -2.99
CA SER A 107 26.74 -4.33 -4.19
C SER A 107 27.58 -4.85 -5.37
N ASN A 108 28.86 -5.12 -5.14
CA ASN A 108 29.72 -5.73 -6.17
C ASN A 108 29.21 -7.08 -6.64
N GLY A 109 28.69 -7.91 -5.74
CA GLY A 109 28.08 -9.20 -6.05
C GLY A 109 26.85 -9.05 -6.96
N ILE A 110 26.00 -8.05 -6.69
CA ILE A 110 24.86 -7.71 -7.56
C ILE A 110 25.33 -7.26 -8.93
N ARG A 111 26.27 -6.31 -8.99
CA ARG A 111 26.81 -5.77 -10.24
C ARG A 111 27.47 -6.85 -11.10
N ARG A 112 28.24 -7.75 -10.48
CA ARG A 112 28.82 -8.93 -11.16
C ARG A 112 27.74 -9.88 -11.62
N SER A 113 26.76 -10.20 -10.78
CA SER A 113 25.64 -11.08 -11.14
C SER A 113 24.84 -10.53 -12.31
N LEU A 114 24.58 -9.22 -12.37
CA LEU A 114 23.92 -8.57 -13.51
C LEU A 114 24.67 -8.80 -14.83
N VAL A 115 26.01 -8.73 -14.80
CA VAL A 115 26.85 -8.94 -15.99
C VAL A 115 26.93 -10.42 -16.38
N THR A 116 27.00 -11.33 -15.40
CA THR A 116 27.27 -12.76 -15.64
C THR A 116 26.02 -13.62 -15.76
N SER A 117 24.82 -13.06 -15.59
CA SER A 117 23.57 -13.81 -15.65
C SER A 117 22.46 -13.04 -16.36
N ASP A 118 21.39 -13.76 -16.71
CA ASP A 118 20.33 -13.21 -17.55
C ASP A 118 19.16 -12.59 -16.74
N TRP A 119 19.17 -12.62 -15.39
CA TRP A 119 18.01 -12.20 -14.58
C TRP A 119 17.64 -10.71 -14.75
N GLY A 120 18.61 -9.86 -15.07
CA GLY A 120 18.40 -8.43 -15.28
C GLY A 120 17.97 -8.08 -16.71
N LEU A 121 18.13 -8.99 -17.67
CA LEU A 121 17.98 -8.65 -19.10
C LEU A 121 16.57 -8.23 -19.46
N ASP A 122 15.55 -8.87 -18.89
CA ASP A 122 14.16 -8.57 -19.24
C ASP A 122 13.76 -7.15 -18.84
N TYR A 123 14.27 -6.65 -17.71
CA TYR A 123 14.08 -5.26 -17.29
C TYR A 123 14.62 -4.31 -18.35
N PHE A 124 15.90 -4.45 -18.71
CA PHE A 124 16.54 -3.57 -19.68
C PHE A 124 15.98 -3.75 -21.09
N ASN A 125 15.63 -4.96 -21.50
CA ASN A 125 14.98 -5.22 -22.78
C ASN A 125 13.67 -4.44 -22.87
N LYS A 126 12.86 -4.47 -21.81
CA LYS A 126 11.60 -3.71 -21.73
C LYS A 126 11.85 -2.21 -21.80
N THR A 127 12.74 -1.67 -20.96
CA THR A 127 13.08 -0.23 -20.95
C THR A 127 13.61 0.23 -22.31
N ILE A 128 14.43 -0.59 -22.96
CA ILE A 128 14.94 -0.32 -24.30
C ILE A 128 13.78 -0.28 -25.29
N HIS A 129 12.96 -1.33 -25.33
CA HIS A 129 11.87 -1.49 -26.29
C HIS A 129 10.77 -0.41 -26.16
N GLU A 130 10.51 0.06 -24.94
CA GLU A 130 9.56 1.16 -24.67
C GLU A 130 10.10 2.53 -25.12
N GLY A 131 11.39 2.64 -25.43
CA GLY A 131 12.02 3.90 -25.86
C GLY A 131 12.23 4.91 -24.75
N ALA A 132 11.91 4.58 -23.49
CA ALA A 132 12.03 5.44 -22.31
C ALA A 132 13.45 6.02 -22.15
N TRP A 133 14.45 5.25 -22.55
CA TRP A 133 15.85 5.63 -22.49
C TRP A 133 16.22 6.87 -23.34
N VAL A 134 15.43 7.26 -24.35
CA VAL A 134 15.69 8.45 -25.16
C VAL A 134 15.61 9.74 -24.34
N PHE A 135 14.80 9.76 -23.29
CA PHE A 135 14.67 10.90 -22.38
C PHE A 135 15.35 10.62 -21.05
N ASP A 136 15.09 9.46 -20.46
CA ASP A 136 15.51 9.15 -19.09
C ASP A 136 16.96 8.70 -19.01
N ASN A 137 17.50 8.18 -20.12
CA ASN A 137 18.83 7.57 -20.18
C ASN A 137 19.62 7.98 -21.43
N GLN A 138 19.60 9.27 -21.78
CA GLN A 138 20.23 9.81 -22.99
C GLN A 138 21.68 9.35 -23.21
N LYS A 139 22.44 9.11 -22.13
CA LYS A 139 23.81 8.61 -22.19
C LYS A 139 23.93 7.25 -22.89
N TRP A 140 22.89 6.43 -22.90
CA TRP A 140 22.89 5.14 -23.60
C TRP A 140 23.08 5.31 -25.10
N MET A 141 22.73 6.47 -25.69
CA MET A 141 23.05 6.81 -27.08
C MET A 141 24.55 6.75 -27.40
N ASP A 142 25.43 6.86 -26.41
CA ASP A 142 26.88 6.78 -26.63
C ASP A 142 27.35 5.34 -26.92
N LEU A 143 26.55 4.35 -26.55
CA LEU A 143 26.86 2.94 -26.72
C LEU A 143 26.76 2.52 -28.20
N PRO A 144 27.70 1.70 -28.72
CA PRO A 144 27.70 1.29 -30.12
C PRO A 144 26.39 0.65 -30.62
N PRO A 145 25.71 -0.23 -29.86
CA PRO A 145 24.42 -0.78 -30.28
C PRO A 145 23.33 0.27 -30.48
N PHE A 146 23.30 1.31 -29.64
CA PHE A 146 22.31 2.39 -29.71
C PHE A 146 22.61 3.38 -30.83
N LYS A 147 23.90 3.66 -31.10
CA LYS A 147 24.33 4.44 -32.28
C LYS A 147 23.85 3.78 -33.57
N ARG A 148 24.09 2.47 -33.71
CA ARG A 148 23.64 1.68 -34.87
C ARG A 148 22.11 1.67 -35.01
N LEU A 149 21.38 1.61 -33.90
CA LEU A 149 19.92 1.69 -33.93
C LEU A 149 19.46 3.07 -34.42
N ASN A 150 20.07 4.15 -33.93
CA ASN A 150 19.74 5.50 -34.35
C ASN A 150 20.08 5.76 -35.82
N GLU A 151 21.21 5.22 -36.33
CA GLU A 151 21.53 5.25 -37.76
C GLU A 151 20.42 4.59 -38.59
N LYS A 152 19.95 3.40 -38.19
CA LYS A 152 18.81 2.74 -38.87
C LYS A 152 17.53 3.57 -38.86
N ILE A 153 17.26 4.28 -37.76
CA ILE A 153 16.11 5.20 -37.66
C ILE A 153 16.28 6.37 -38.64
N LEU A 154 17.47 6.96 -38.74
CA LEU A 154 17.76 8.03 -39.67
C LEU A 154 17.67 7.57 -41.13
N ASP A 155 18.17 6.38 -41.45
CA ASP A 155 18.05 5.78 -42.78
C ASP A 155 16.58 5.57 -43.16
N LYS A 156 15.79 5.03 -42.22
CA LYS A 156 14.35 4.83 -42.43
C LYS A 156 13.61 6.16 -42.58
N MET A 157 13.99 7.18 -41.82
CA MET A 157 13.44 8.53 -41.95
C MET A 157 13.73 9.12 -43.35
N LEU A 158 14.94 8.93 -43.88
CA LEU A 158 15.30 9.36 -45.24
C LEU A 158 14.50 8.61 -46.32
N MET A 159 14.24 7.32 -46.11
CA MET A 159 13.36 6.55 -46.99
C MET A 159 11.91 7.09 -46.96
N LEU A 160 11.39 7.38 -45.76
CA LEU A 160 10.02 7.91 -45.60
C LEU A 160 9.87 9.32 -46.18
N SER A 161 10.92 10.15 -46.12
CA SER A 161 10.90 11.48 -46.75
C SER A 161 11.00 11.44 -48.27
N ASN A 162 11.29 10.28 -48.87
CA ASN A 162 11.52 10.10 -50.31
C ASN A 162 12.54 11.10 -50.88
N GLY A 163 13.55 11.48 -50.09
CA GLY A 163 14.59 12.43 -50.50
C GLY A 163 14.13 13.88 -50.68
N LYS A 164 12.97 14.25 -50.14
CA LYS A 164 12.49 15.64 -50.14
C LYS A 164 12.95 16.39 -48.90
N ASP A 165 13.20 17.69 -49.07
CA ASP A 165 13.34 18.61 -47.95
C ASP A 165 12.00 18.70 -47.20
N VAL A 166 12.06 18.60 -45.88
CA VAL A 166 10.89 18.61 -45.00
C VAL A 166 11.03 19.70 -43.96
N THR A 167 9.89 20.25 -43.54
CA THR A 167 9.85 21.21 -42.43
C THR A 167 10.25 20.53 -41.11
N ALA A 168 10.57 21.32 -40.08
CA ALA A 168 10.98 20.77 -38.78
C ALA A 168 9.89 19.88 -38.14
N ASP A 169 8.62 20.26 -38.27
CA ASP A 169 7.49 19.49 -37.73
C ASP A 169 7.29 18.17 -38.48
N GLU A 170 7.40 18.19 -39.82
CA GLU A 170 7.38 16.99 -40.65
C GLU A 170 8.57 16.07 -40.37
N ALA A 171 9.76 16.64 -40.15
CA ALA A 171 10.94 15.88 -39.75
C ALA A 171 10.73 15.16 -38.40
N GLY A 172 10.09 15.83 -37.43
CA GLY A 172 9.71 15.23 -36.16
C GLY A 172 8.74 14.04 -36.33
N ALA A 173 7.69 14.22 -37.14
CA ALA A 173 6.70 13.18 -37.43
C ALA A 173 7.34 11.97 -38.16
N LEU A 174 8.19 12.22 -39.16
CA LEU A 174 8.91 11.18 -39.88
C LEU A 174 9.89 10.42 -38.98
N ARG A 175 10.61 11.12 -38.09
CA ARG A 175 11.49 10.47 -37.10
C ARG A 175 10.70 9.58 -36.15
N PHE A 176 9.55 10.04 -35.67
CA PHE A 176 8.68 9.25 -34.81
C PHE A 176 8.19 7.98 -35.53
N GLN A 177 7.68 8.13 -36.76
CA GLN A 177 7.23 6.99 -37.56
C GLN A 177 8.37 5.99 -37.83
N ALA A 178 9.54 6.47 -38.26
CA ALA A 178 10.73 5.65 -38.49
C ALA A 178 11.14 4.89 -37.22
N THR A 179 11.11 5.56 -36.07
CA THR A 179 11.40 4.93 -34.77
C THR A 179 10.42 3.80 -34.49
N VAL A 180 9.11 4.04 -34.59
CA VAL A 180 8.08 3.02 -34.35
C VAL A 180 8.25 1.81 -35.28
N GLU A 181 8.54 2.03 -36.56
CA GLU A 181 8.75 0.93 -37.52
C GLU A 181 10.01 0.11 -37.20
N ILE A 182 11.15 0.77 -36.91
CA ILE A 182 12.39 0.07 -36.54
C ILE A 182 12.24 -0.72 -35.24
N PHE A 183 11.51 -0.19 -34.26
CA PHE A 183 11.29 -0.86 -32.98
C PHE A 183 10.39 -2.09 -33.10
N LYS A 184 9.41 -2.09 -34.02
CA LYS A 184 8.58 -3.27 -34.33
C LYS A 184 9.38 -4.41 -34.96
N GLU A 185 10.45 -4.08 -35.68
CA GLU A 185 11.32 -5.04 -36.37
C GLU A 185 12.53 -5.47 -35.51
N LEU A 186 12.64 -4.96 -34.28
CA LEU A 186 13.78 -5.20 -33.42
C LEU A 186 13.77 -6.65 -32.89
N LYS A 187 14.75 -7.44 -33.32
CA LYS A 187 14.89 -8.83 -32.89
C LYS A 187 15.34 -8.95 -31.44
N GLU A 188 14.93 -10.03 -30.77
CA GLU A 188 15.27 -10.32 -29.38
C GLU A 188 16.79 -10.39 -29.15
N GLU A 189 17.57 -10.92 -30.10
CA GLU A 189 19.04 -10.96 -29.96
C GLU A 189 19.66 -9.57 -29.98
N THR A 190 19.05 -8.63 -30.71
CA THR A 190 19.50 -7.23 -30.75
C THR A 190 19.19 -6.55 -29.42
N LEU A 191 17.98 -6.74 -28.89
CA LEU A 191 17.60 -6.28 -27.56
C LEU A 191 18.55 -6.81 -26.48
N LYS A 192 18.81 -8.13 -26.47
CA LYS A 192 19.74 -8.76 -25.54
C LYS A 192 21.14 -8.16 -25.65
N SER A 193 21.65 -7.92 -26.86
CA SER A 193 22.96 -7.27 -27.06
C SER A 193 22.98 -5.83 -26.55
N MET A 194 21.90 -5.07 -26.74
CA MET A 194 21.79 -3.69 -26.25
C MET A 194 21.72 -3.66 -24.71
N SER A 195 20.89 -4.50 -24.11
CA SER A 195 20.76 -4.66 -22.66
C SER A 195 22.08 -5.04 -22.01
N LYS A 196 22.82 -6.00 -22.58
CA LYS A 196 24.16 -6.36 -22.08
C LYS A 196 25.13 -5.19 -22.11
N ALA A 197 25.16 -4.41 -23.20
CA ALA A 197 26.02 -3.24 -23.29
C ALA A 197 25.66 -2.16 -22.25
N VAL A 198 24.37 -1.97 -21.96
CA VAL A 198 23.91 -1.08 -20.88
C VAL A 198 24.37 -1.58 -19.52
N ILE A 199 24.12 -2.86 -19.24
CA ILE A 199 24.51 -3.48 -17.97
C ILE A 199 26.01 -3.34 -17.76
N GLU A 200 26.83 -3.78 -18.71
CA GLU A 200 28.29 -3.75 -18.61
C GLU A 200 28.83 -2.33 -18.39
N LYS A 201 28.26 -1.32 -19.08
CA LYS A 201 28.76 0.06 -18.99
C LYS A 201 28.28 0.80 -17.75
N TYR A 202 27.01 0.64 -17.38
CA TYR A 202 26.35 1.50 -16.40
C TYR A 202 25.96 0.78 -15.10
N TYR A 203 25.78 -0.54 -15.11
CA TYR A 203 25.36 -1.32 -13.94
C TYR A 203 26.39 -2.37 -13.49
N GLY A 204 27.48 -2.53 -14.24
CA GLY A 204 28.54 -3.48 -13.94
C GLY A 204 29.48 -3.01 -12.82
N PRO A 205 30.47 -3.85 -12.46
CA PRO A 205 31.48 -3.49 -11.48
C PRO A 205 32.28 -2.25 -11.91
N GLY A 206 32.46 -1.30 -10.98
CA GLY A 206 33.25 -0.08 -11.23
C GLY A 206 32.53 1.01 -12.02
N SER A 207 31.23 0.88 -12.32
CA SER A 207 30.47 1.97 -12.93
C SER A 207 30.19 3.08 -11.92
N GLU A 208 30.44 4.34 -12.31
CA GLU A 208 30.36 5.52 -11.43
C GLU A 208 28.93 5.92 -11.03
N LYS A 209 27.88 5.28 -11.56
CA LYS A 209 26.49 5.63 -11.25
C LYS A 209 25.51 4.56 -11.70
N ALA A 210 24.90 3.83 -10.77
CA ALA A 210 23.61 3.20 -11.00
C ALA A 210 22.56 4.03 -10.27
N TRP A 211 21.82 4.89 -10.99
CA TRP A 211 20.57 5.40 -10.42
C TRP A 211 19.59 4.22 -10.47
N LEU A 212 19.44 3.55 -9.33
CA LEU A 212 18.45 2.51 -9.16
C LEU A 212 17.15 3.21 -8.86
N ASP A 213 16.24 3.23 -9.84
CA ASP A 213 14.89 3.72 -9.62
C ASP A 213 14.05 2.68 -8.83
N ALA A 214 12.86 3.10 -8.39
CA ALA A 214 11.95 2.23 -7.66
C ALA A 214 11.50 1.02 -8.49
N GLU A 215 11.42 1.14 -9.81
CA GLU A 215 10.94 0.08 -10.69
C GLU A 215 11.97 -1.04 -10.80
N PHE A 216 13.24 -0.69 -10.97
CA PHE A 216 14.36 -1.61 -10.95
C PHE A 216 14.44 -2.33 -9.61
N LEU A 217 14.35 -1.62 -8.48
CA LEU A 217 14.43 -2.26 -7.16
C LEU A 217 13.23 -3.21 -6.91
N LYS A 218 12.02 -2.84 -7.34
CA LYS A 218 10.84 -3.74 -7.31
C LYS A 218 11.05 -4.96 -8.19
N TYR A 219 11.55 -4.76 -9.42
CA TYR A 219 11.88 -5.84 -10.33
C TYR A 219 12.90 -6.79 -9.68
N PHE A 220 13.97 -6.25 -9.11
CA PHE A 220 15.01 -7.01 -8.46
C PHE A 220 14.48 -7.79 -7.25
N SER A 221 13.59 -7.20 -6.42
CA SER A 221 12.93 -7.92 -5.33
C SER A 221 12.15 -9.14 -5.81
N LYS A 222 11.43 -9.05 -6.95
CA LYS A 222 10.75 -10.20 -7.57
C LYS A 222 11.70 -11.28 -8.05
N GLN A 223 12.84 -10.88 -8.62
CA GLN A 223 13.86 -11.81 -9.11
C GLN A 223 14.57 -12.53 -7.95
N LEU A 224 14.76 -11.84 -6.81
CA LEU A 224 15.29 -12.46 -5.60
C LEU A 224 14.31 -13.48 -5.03
N PHE A 225 13.01 -13.21 -5.02
CA PHE A 225 12.02 -14.09 -4.37
C PHE A 225 10.88 -14.46 -5.32
N PRO A 226 11.14 -15.31 -6.33
CA PRO A 226 10.11 -15.71 -7.29
C PRO A 226 9.00 -16.49 -6.55
N GLY A 227 7.78 -15.93 -6.54
CA GLY A 227 6.61 -16.50 -5.86
C GLY A 227 6.24 -15.84 -4.54
N SER A 228 6.94 -14.77 -4.13
CA SER A 228 6.50 -13.90 -3.03
C SER A 228 6.17 -12.50 -3.56
N ASP A 229 5.08 -11.91 -3.07
CA ASP A 229 4.71 -10.54 -3.40
C ASP A 229 5.76 -9.57 -2.84
N ASN A 230 6.50 -8.91 -3.73
CA ASN A 230 7.48 -7.83 -3.48
C ASN A 230 7.91 -7.64 -2.01
N LEU A 231 8.68 -8.59 -1.45
CA LEU A 231 8.99 -8.63 -0.01
C LEU A 231 9.68 -7.37 0.52
N PHE A 232 10.35 -6.60 -0.35
CA PHE A 232 11.01 -5.35 0.00
C PHE A 232 10.14 -4.10 -0.22
N PHE A 233 8.91 -4.25 -0.70
CA PHE A 233 7.98 -3.15 -0.97
C PHE A 233 6.59 -3.43 -0.41
N ASP A 234 6.53 -4.08 0.76
CA ASP A 234 5.32 -4.28 1.55
C ASP A 234 5.26 -3.22 2.66
N PRO A 235 4.35 -2.23 2.57
CA PRO A 235 4.22 -1.16 3.57
C PRO A 235 3.96 -1.65 5.00
N LYS A 236 3.47 -2.88 5.17
CA LYS A 236 3.21 -3.48 6.48
C LYS A 236 4.41 -4.25 7.01
N ARG A 237 5.17 -4.86 6.11
CA ARG A 237 6.41 -5.57 6.43
C ARG A 237 7.58 -4.65 6.15
N ILE A 238 8.34 -4.88 5.09
CA ILE A 238 9.54 -4.12 4.75
C ILE A 238 9.26 -3.27 3.53
N GLN A 239 9.62 -1.99 3.58
CA GLN A 239 9.47 -1.07 2.47
C GLN A 239 10.75 -0.30 2.22
N ILE A 240 11.36 -0.52 1.06
CA ILE A 240 12.37 0.39 0.50
C ILE A 240 11.64 1.62 -0.04
N THR A 241 12.08 2.80 0.36
CA THR A 241 11.47 4.08 -0.06
C THR A 241 12.51 5.17 -0.26
N SER A 242 12.23 6.14 -1.13
CA SER A 242 12.97 7.40 -1.22
C SER A 242 12.40 8.48 -0.29
N ASP A 243 11.31 8.16 0.43
CA ASP A 243 10.66 9.08 1.36
C ASP A 243 11.46 9.17 2.66
N GLY A 244 12.30 10.20 2.73
CA GLY A 244 13.07 10.55 3.92
C GLY A 244 13.68 11.95 3.82
N PRO A 245 14.66 12.29 4.67
CA PRO A 245 15.27 13.62 4.71
C PRO A 245 15.89 14.08 3.39
N SER A 246 16.32 13.14 2.54
CA SER A 246 16.95 13.40 1.26
C SER A 246 16.22 12.69 0.12
N GLN A 247 15.91 13.42 -0.94
CA GLN A 247 15.26 12.87 -2.13
C GLN A 247 16.20 12.04 -3.03
N ILE A 248 17.50 12.05 -2.73
CA ILE A 248 18.53 11.35 -3.51
C ILE A 248 19.09 10.12 -2.79
N HIS A 249 18.40 9.64 -1.75
CA HIS A 249 18.82 8.49 -0.95
C HIS A 249 17.70 7.46 -0.80
N TRP A 250 18.08 6.22 -0.52
CA TRP A 250 17.15 5.12 -0.26
C TRP A 250 17.11 4.78 1.24
N TYR A 251 15.91 4.65 1.76
CA TYR A 251 15.60 4.32 3.15
C TYR A 251 14.88 2.98 3.23
N VAL A 252 14.91 2.37 4.41
CA VAL A 252 14.26 1.09 4.69
C VAL A 252 13.34 1.25 5.88
N ASP A 253 12.03 1.15 5.63
CA ASP A 253 11.01 1.15 6.66
C ASP A 253 10.71 -0.28 7.12
N VAL A 254 10.83 -0.55 8.42
CA VAL A 254 10.57 -1.86 9.04
C VAL A 254 9.68 -1.75 10.28
N PRO A 255 9.02 -2.83 10.72
CA PRO A 255 8.39 -2.87 12.03
C PRO A 255 9.43 -2.62 13.13
N ASN A 256 9.10 -1.72 14.05
CA ASN A 256 9.92 -1.45 15.23
C ASN A 256 9.74 -2.58 16.25
N GLY A 257 10.83 -3.18 16.70
CA GLY A 257 10.81 -4.24 17.72
C GLY A 257 12.12 -5.03 17.77
N GLU A 258 12.06 -6.25 18.32
CA GLU A 258 13.25 -7.06 18.61
C GLU A 258 14.13 -7.33 17.37
N ILE A 259 13.52 -7.52 16.20
CA ILE A 259 14.26 -7.78 14.96
C ILE A 259 15.02 -6.54 14.48
N SER A 260 14.37 -5.36 14.46
CA SER A 260 15.04 -4.11 14.06
C SER A 260 16.15 -3.74 15.04
N ASP A 261 15.91 -3.91 16.34
CA ASP A 261 16.88 -3.62 17.39
C ASP A 261 18.08 -4.57 17.31
N SER A 262 17.82 -5.86 17.06
CA SER A 262 18.88 -6.86 16.87
C SER A 262 19.70 -6.59 15.62
N LEU A 263 19.07 -6.15 14.53
CA LEU A 263 19.76 -5.76 13.31
C LEU A 263 20.69 -4.58 13.57
N LEU A 264 20.15 -3.48 14.12
CA LEU A 264 20.91 -2.29 14.46
C LEU A 264 22.08 -2.59 15.39
N LYS A 265 21.85 -3.42 16.42
CA LYS A 265 22.90 -3.86 17.36
C LYS A 265 23.99 -4.67 16.67
N THR A 266 23.61 -5.59 15.77
CA THR A 266 24.55 -6.49 15.10
C THR A 266 25.42 -5.73 14.10
N VAL A 267 24.80 -4.94 13.21
CA VAL A 267 25.53 -4.23 12.15
C VAL A 267 26.38 -3.08 12.71
N ASN A 268 25.93 -2.45 13.80
CA ASN A 268 26.66 -1.38 14.48
C ASN A 268 27.45 -1.85 15.71
N SER A 269 27.68 -3.17 15.85
CA SER A 269 28.63 -3.68 16.85
C SER A 269 30.04 -3.16 16.55
N GLY A 270 30.29 -2.82 15.26
CA GLY A 270 31.38 -2.09 14.62
C GLY A 270 31.95 -0.86 15.36
N PRO A 271 33.19 -0.43 15.05
CA PRO A 271 33.64 0.91 15.44
C PRO A 271 32.86 2.01 14.68
N SER A 272 32.31 1.69 13.51
CA SER A 272 31.43 2.56 12.74
C SER A 272 29.95 2.25 13.02
N LYS A 273 29.14 3.31 13.14
CA LYS A 273 27.68 3.23 13.21
C LYS A 273 27.09 3.60 11.85
N ASP A 274 27.24 2.69 10.91
CA ASP A 274 26.96 2.93 9.50
C ASP A 274 25.46 2.84 9.15
N LEU A 275 24.68 2.01 9.87
CA LEU A 275 23.22 1.97 9.73
C LEU A 275 22.57 2.81 10.83
N LYS A 276 21.76 3.80 10.46
CA LYS A 276 21.11 4.69 11.44
C LYS A 276 19.61 4.46 11.49
N GLU A 277 19.03 4.49 12.68
CA GLU A 277 17.61 4.72 12.85
C GLU A 277 17.39 6.23 12.90
N ILE A 278 16.73 6.78 11.87
CA ILE A 278 16.55 8.24 11.73
C ILE A 278 15.18 8.70 12.22
N GLU A 279 14.21 7.80 12.29
CA GLU A 279 12.86 8.10 12.72
C GLU A 279 12.18 6.84 13.28
N VAL A 280 11.44 6.99 14.38
CA VAL A 280 10.47 6.00 14.84
C VAL A 280 9.10 6.65 14.77
N TYR A 281 8.26 6.12 13.88
CA TYR A 281 6.93 6.68 13.61
C TYR A 281 5.85 5.63 13.80
N ARG A 282 4.62 6.11 13.86
CA ARG A 282 3.43 5.30 14.11
C ARG A 282 2.61 5.23 12.83
N VAL A 283 2.36 4.03 12.34
CA VAL A 283 1.44 3.81 11.22
C VAL A 283 0.11 3.34 11.78
N LYS A 284 -0.92 4.16 11.56
CA LYS A 284 -2.30 3.71 11.71
C LYS A 284 -2.56 2.67 10.63
N ASP A 285 -3.01 1.49 11.02
CA ASP A 285 -3.29 0.40 10.10
C ASP A 285 -4.38 0.85 9.12
N SER A 286 -4.02 1.11 7.87
CA SER A 286 -4.94 1.62 6.84
C SER A 286 -6.07 0.65 6.50
N ASN A 287 -5.92 -0.63 6.87
CA ASN A 287 -6.99 -1.63 6.76
C ASN A 287 -8.12 -1.46 7.79
N LEU A 288 -7.89 -0.70 8.87
CA LEU A 288 -8.94 -0.34 9.83
C LEU A 288 -9.63 0.99 9.47
N ASP A 289 -9.11 1.70 8.46
CA ASP A 289 -9.66 2.96 7.94
C ASP A 289 -10.64 2.74 6.77
N ASP A 290 -11.02 1.48 6.50
CA ASP A 290 -11.99 1.09 5.47
C ASP A 290 -13.45 1.46 5.85
N LEU A 291 -13.66 1.87 7.11
CA LEU A 291 -14.93 2.43 7.58
C LEU A 291 -15.00 3.95 7.41
N SER A 292 -13.89 4.68 7.40
CA SER A 292 -13.91 6.14 7.35
C SER A 292 -14.57 6.71 6.08
N PRO A 293 -14.31 6.16 4.86
CA PRO A 293 -15.05 6.56 3.66
C PRO A 293 -16.54 6.24 3.75
N LEU A 294 -16.92 5.09 4.32
CA LEU A 294 -18.31 4.66 4.47
C LEU A 294 -19.06 5.48 5.53
N ILE A 295 -18.39 5.87 6.62
CA ILE A 295 -18.92 6.76 7.65
C ILE A 295 -19.12 8.16 7.06
N GLN A 296 -18.15 8.67 6.29
CA GLN A 296 -18.29 9.95 5.61
C GLN A 296 -19.44 9.91 4.58
N GLU A 297 -19.55 8.85 3.79
CA GLU A 297 -20.67 8.63 2.87
C GLU A 297 -22.01 8.59 3.61
N HIS A 298 -22.10 7.89 4.75
CA HIS A 298 -23.31 7.85 5.58
C HIS A 298 -23.69 9.24 6.12
N GLU A 299 -22.73 10.01 6.63
CA GLU A 299 -22.97 11.37 7.10
C GLU A 299 -23.45 12.30 5.99
N ASP A 300 -22.86 12.21 4.80
CA ASP A 300 -23.23 13.04 3.65
C ASP A 300 -24.61 12.65 3.11
N LEU A 301 -24.94 11.35 3.07
CA LEU A 301 -26.29 10.87 2.73
C LEU A 301 -27.34 11.34 3.76
N LEU A 302 -27.03 11.33 5.06
CA LEU A 302 -27.94 11.84 6.09
C LEU A 302 -28.18 13.36 5.95
N LYS A 303 -27.14 14.14 5.64
CA LYS A 303 -27.30 15.58 5.37
C LYS A 303 -28.16 15.83 4.14
N ALA A 304 -27.93 15.10 3.05
CA ALA A 304 -28.74 15.21 1.84
C ALA A 304 -30.21 14.81 2.09
N GLN A 305 -30.45 13.81 2.94
CA GLN A 305 -31.79 13.38 3.34
C GLN A 305 -32.50 14.49 4.09
N GLN A 306 -31.85 15.09 5.08
CA GLN A 306 -32.41 16.19 5.85
C GLN A 306 -32.77 17.39 4.96
N GLN A 307 -31.92 17.73 4.00
CA GLN A 307 -32.20 18.81 3.04
C GLN A 307 -33.44 18.52 2.18
N LEU A 308 -33.59 17.29 1.66
CA LEU A 308 -34.76 16.91 0.88
C LEU A 308 -36.04 16.87 1.73
N ILE A 309 -35.96 16.40 2.98
CA ILE A 309 -37.08 16.41 3.93
C ILE A 309 -37.51 17.84 4.23
N MET A 310 -36.57 18.74 4.52
CA MET A 310 -36.86 20.17 4.72
C MET A 310 -37.56 20.76 3.50
N LYS A 311 -37.00 20.55 2.31
CA LYS A 311 -37.58 21.05 1.05
C LYS A 311 -39.00 20.51 0.82
N PHE A 312 -39.22 19.21 1.07
CA PHE A 312 -40.56 18.62 0.96
C PHE A 312 -41.55 19.29 1.92
N LYS A 313 -41.16 19.45 3.18
CA LYS A 313 -42.01 20.10 4.20
C LYS A 313 -42.28 21.56 3.88
N GLU A 314 -41.30 22.28 3.36
CA GLU A 314 -41.45 23.68 2.93
C GLU A 314 -42.48 23.80 1.80
N ILE A 315 -42.40 22.95 0.77
CA ILE A 315 -43.37 22.95 -0.33
C ILE A 315 -44.77 22.58 0.19
N ALA A 316 -44.89 21.52 1.00
CA ALA A 316 -46.17 21.10 1.57
C ALA A 316 -46.81 22.16 2.48
N SER A 317 -45.99 22.80 3.34
CA SER A 317 -46.46 23.87 4.24
C SER A 317 -46.80 25.14 3.46
N GLY A 318 -46.06 25.45 2.39
CA GLY A 318 -46.35 26.56 1.49
C GLY A 318 -47.69 26.37 0.76
N LEU A 319 -47.97 25.16 0.28
CA LEU A 319 -49.28 24.80 -0.29
C LEU A 319 -50.38 24.90 0.76
N TYR A 320 -50.18 24.35 1.96
CA TYR A 320 -51.14 24.47 3.05
C TYR A 320 -51.46 25.93 3.39
N ALA A 321 -50.44 26.78 3.54
CA ALA A 321 -50.62 28.21 3.81
C ALA A 321 -51.33 28.95 2.67
N LYS A 322 -51.01 28.62 1.41
CA LYS A 322 -51.67 29.20 0.22
C LYS A 322 -53.16 28.86 0.17
N TYR A 323 -53.56 27.70 0.68
CA TYR A 323 -54.93 27.19 0.60
C TYR A 323 -55.71 27.24 1.91
N LEU A 324 -55.14 27.79 2.98
CA LEU A 324 -55.78 27.84 4.30
C LEU A 324 -57.16 28.51 4.30
N ASP A 325 -57.33 29.58 3.52
CA ASP A 325 -58.56 30.37 3.42
C ASP A 325 -59.41 30.01 2.17
N SER A 326 -59.13 28.87 1.54
CA SER A 326 -59.83 28.44 0.33
C SER A 326 -61.08 27.60 0.61
N SER A 327 -61.98 27.50 -0.37
CA SER A 327 -63.21 26.70 -0.27
C SER A 327 -63.00 25.19 -0.51
N PHE A 328 -61.78 24.67 -0.29
CA PHE A 328 -61.53 23.23 -0.39
C PHE A 328 -62.15 22.48 0.80
N PRO A 329 -62.54 21.20 0.63
CA PRO A 329 -63.04 20.37 1.71
C PRO A 329 -62.04 20.28 2.88
N GLU A 330 -62.56 20.17 4.10
CA GLU A 330 -61.76 20.12 5.33
C GLU A 330 -60.77 18.95 5.31
N GLU A 331 -61.15 17.82 4.71
CA GLU A 331 -60.31 16.64 4.54
C GLU A 331 -59.06 16.91 3.69
N VAL A 332 -59.18 17.78 2.67
CA VAL A 332 -58.05 18.17 1.80
C VAL A 332 -57.09 19.09 2.55
N LEU A 333 -57.61 20.03 3.35
CA LEU A 333 -56.79 20.93 4.17
C LEU A 333 -56.07 20.19 5.30
N ILE A 334 -56.76 19.26 5.97
CA ILE A 334 -56.15 18.36 6.96
C ILE A 334 -55.09 17.49 6.29
N GLY A 335 -55.39 16.92 5.12
CA GLY A 335 -54.44 16.12 4.33
C GLY A 335 -53.18 16.90 3.97
N LEU A 336 -53.31 18.15 3.51
CA LEU A 336 -52.20 19.04 3.18
C LEU A 336 -51.29 19.32 4.38
N SER A 337 -51.88 19.61 5.54
CA SER A 337 -51.12 19.80 6.78
C SER A 337 -50.35 18.53 7.16
N GLY A 338 -51.00 17.37 7.00
CA GLY A 338 -50.45 16.05 7.31
C GLY A 338 -49.27 15.62 6.43
N LEU A 339 -49.18 16.12 5.19
CA LEU A 339 -48.04 15.84 4.31
C LEU A 339 -46.70 16.32 4.89
N SER A 340 -46.71 17.34 5.75
CA SER A 340 -45.50 17.86 6.41
C SER A 340 -45.09 17.10 7.68
N CYS A 341 -45.94 16.18 8.17
CA CYS A 341 -45.81 15.53 9.47
C CYS A 341 -45.07 14.17 9.37
N PHE A 342 -43.77 14.21 9.06
CA PHE A 342 -42.92 13.02 9.07
C PHE A 342 -41.47 13.34 9.46
N GLU A 343 -40.74 12.35 10.01
CA GLU A 343 -39.33 12.57 10.42
C GLU A 343 -38.31 11.99 9.43
N LYS A 344 -38.57 10.81 8.88
CA LYS A 344 -37.60 10.06 8.05
C LYS A 344 -38.18 9.44 6.80
N GLU A 345 -39.37 8.86 6.90
CA GLU A 345 -40.07 8.26 5.76
C GLU A 345 -41.13 9.24 5.24
N PRO A 346 -41.07 9.64 3.95
CA PRO A 346 -42.05 10.57 3.40
C PRO A 346 -43.41 9.88 3.22
N PRO A 347 -44.50 10.65 3.08
CA PRO A 347 -45.81 10.11 2.73
C PRO A 347 -45.75 9.23 1.47
N LEU A 348 -46.64 8.24 1.40
CA LEU A 348 -46.79 7.41 0.21
C LEU A 348 -47.29 8.26 -0.96
N GLN A 349 -46.88 7.90 -2.19
CA GLN A 349 -47.33 8.58 -3.41
C GLN A 349 -48.87 8.65 -3.48
N ALA A 350 -49.56 7.57 -3.13
CA ALA A 350 -51.03 7.54 -3.10
C ALA A 350 -51.63 8.61 -2.17
N THR A 351 -51.00 8.89 -1.03
CA THR A 351 -51.43 9.93 -0.09
C THR A 351 -51.18 11.33 -0.64
N ILE A 352 -50.07 11.53 -1.36
CA ILE A 352 -49.77 12.80 -2.05
C ILE A 352 -50.82 13.04 -3.16
N ASP A 353 -51.14 12.01 -3.93
CA ASP A 353 -52.11 12.06 -5.03
C ASP A 353 -53.52 12.38 -4.51
N GLU A 354 -53.97 11.67 -3.47
CA GLU A 354 -55.29 11.87 -2.86
C GLU A 354 -55.49 13.30 -2.35
N VAL A 355 -54.45 13.89 -1.75
CA VAL A 355 -54.50 15.24 -1.18
C VAL A 355 -54.36 16.33 -2.25
N LEU A 356 -53.49 16.16 -3.26
CA LEU A 356 -53.12 17.23 -4.19
C LEU A 356 -53.86 17.20 -5.52
N MET A 357 -54.37 16.05 -5.98
CA MET A 357 -55.10 15.97 -7.25
C MET A 357 -56.35 16.87 -7.29
N PRO A 358 -57.15 17.02 -6.21
CA PRO A 358 -58.25 17.99 -6.20
C PRO A 358 -57.80 19.45 -6.41
N ILE A 359 -56.61 19.80 -5.93
CA ILE A 359 -56.03 21.15 -6.02
C ILE A 359 -55.44 21.41 -7.41
N VAL A 360 -54.78 20.40 -7.98
CA VAL A 360 -54.25 20.45 -9.35
C VAL A 360 -55.39 20.52 -10.38
N ALA A 361 -56.48 19.77 -10.16
CA ALA A 361 -57.66 19.82 -11.03
C ALA A 361 -58.37 21.19 -11.02
N ALA A 362 -58.23 21.95 -9.94
CA ALA A 362 -58.81 23.29 -9.79
C ALA A 362 -57.95 24.39 -10.45
N SER A 363 -56.63 24.20 -10.55
CA SER A 363 -55.73 25.11 -11.28
C SER A 363 -54.43 24.41 -11.69
N GLU A 364 -54.11 24.51 -12.99
CA GLU A 364 -52.88 23.96 -13.58
C GLU A 364 -51.60 24.62 -13.02
N ASP A 365 -51.70 25.81 -12.41
CA ASP A 365 -50.57 26.50 -11.78
C ASP A 365 -49.93 25.69 -10.64
N ASN A 366 -50.67 24.73 -10.07
CA ASN A 366 -50.20 23.88 -8.97
C ASN A 366 -49.54 22.57 -9.44
N LEU A 367 -49.55 22.30 -10.74
CA LEU A 367 -48.93 21.10 -11.30
C LEU A 367 -47.42 21.06 -11.03
N SER A 368 -46.78 22.23 -10.99
CA SER A 368 -45.36 22.38 -10.65
C SER A 368 -45.06 21.92 -9.21
N ASP A 369 -45.84 22.39 -8.23
CA ASP A 369 -45.63 22.04 -6.82
C ASP A 369 -45.95 20.57 -6.53
N TYR A 370 -47.01 20.04 -7.15
CA TYR A 370 -47.33 18.60 -7.13
C TYR A 370 -46.16 17.78 -7.70
N THR A 371 -45.65 18.14 -8.87
CA THR A 371 -44.53 17.43 -9.51
C THR A 371 -43.28 17.49 -8.63
N ASN A 372 -42.99 18.66 -8.03
CA ASN A 372 -41.86 18.85 -7.13
C ASN A 372 -41.98 18.00 -5.87
N LEU A 373 -43.16 17.87 -5.27
CA LEU A 373 -43.40 16.99 -4.12
C LEU A 373 -43.20 15.53 -4.49
N CYS A 374 -43.77 15.07 -5.62
CA CYS A 374 -43.60 13.69 -6.09
C CYS A 374 -42.13 13.35 -6.36
N MET A 375 -41.40 14.24 -7.02
CA MET A 375 -39.98 14.05 -7.32
C MET A 375 -39.12 14.08 -6.05
N THR A 376 -39.45 14.95 -5.11
CA THR A 376 -38.73 15.03 -3.82
C THR A 376 -39.01 13.78 -2.98
N GLN A 377 -40.25 13.28 -2.96
CA GLN A 377 -40.63 12.03 -2.29
C GLN A 377 -39.82 10.84 -2.81
N LYS A 378 -39.79 10.65 -4.13
CA LYS A 378 -39.01 9.56 -4.77
C LYS A 378 -37.53 9.66 -4.45
N SER A 379 -37.00 10.89 -4.41
CA SER A 379 -35.60 11.14 -4.08
C SER A 379 -35.29 10.79 -2.63
N ILE A 380 -36.17 11.10 -1.67
CA ILE A 380 -36.03 10.69 -0.27
C ILE A 380 -36.07 9.16 -0.14
N VAL A 381 -37.00 8.47 -0.83
CA VAL A 381 -37.10 7.01 -0.80
C VAL A 381 -35.81 6.35 -1.33
N ALA A 382 -35.32 6.79 -2.49
CA ALA A 382 -34.09 6.27 -3.08
C ALA A 382 -32.87 6.51 -2.17
N LEU A 383 -32.83 7.66 -1.48
CA LEU A 383 -31.77 7.97 -0.54
C LEU A 383 -31.84 7.09 0.73
N ASN A 384 -33.04 6.82 1.24
CA ASN A 384 -33.27 5.91 2.38
C ASN A 384 -32.77 4.49 2.07
N GLU A 385 -32.96 4.00 0.85
CA GLU A 385 -32.42 2.70 0.41
C GLU A 385 -30.89 2.69 0.37
N LYS A 386 -30.28 3.78 -0.12
CA LYS A 386 -28.81 3.93 -0.12
C LYS A 386 -28.25 3.96 1.30
N ILE A 387 -28.87 4.72 2.20
CA ILE A 387 -28.49 4.78 3.62
C ILE A 387 -28.56 3.37 4.24
N LYS A 388 -29.67 2.64 4.05
CA LYS A 388 -29.83 1.26 4.55
C LYS A 388 -28.75 0.32 3.99
N LYS A 389 -28.34 0.49 2.74
CA LYS A 389 -27.28 -0.31 2.11
C LYS A 389 -25.91 -0.03 2.75
N VAL A 390 -25.57 1.24 2.93
CA VAL A 390 -24.31 1.68 3.57
C VAL A 390 -24.27 1.23 5.03
N GLU A 391 -25.36 1.35 5.79
CA GLU A 391 -25.46 0.87 7.18
C GLU A 391 -25.21 -0.64 7.28
N LYS A 392 -25.81 -1.43 6.39
CA LYS A 392 -25.60 -2.89 6.32
C LYS A 392 -24.15 -3.23 5.97
N GLU A 393 -23.52 -2.45 5.10
CA GLU A 393 -22.13 -2.63 4.72
C GLU A 393 -21.17 -2.31 5.87
N ILE A 394 -21.39 -1.20 6.57
CA ILE A 394 -20.67 -0.82 7.79
C ILE A 394 -20.73 -1.95 8.83
N GLU A 395 -21.93 -2.49 9.09
CA GLU A 395 -22.12 -3.56 10.08
C GLU A 395 -21.40 -4.85 9.67
N SER A 396 -21.50 -5.25 8.40
CA SER A 396 -20.82 -6.44 7.88
C SER A 396 -19.29 -6.38 7.95
N ARG A 397 -18.72 -5.17 7.91
CA ARG A 397 -17.27 -4.94 8.01
C ARG A 397 -16.80 -4.89 9.47
N LYS A 398 -17.62 -4.39 10.40
CA LYS A 398 -17.31 -4.43 11.86
C LYS A 398 -17.15 -5.86 12.39
N ASP A 399 -17.98 -6.80 11.95
CA ASP A 399 -17.92 -8.21 12.40
C ASP A 399 -16.67 -8.94 11.89
N LYS A 400 -16.21 -8.62 10.68
CA LYS A 400 -14.97 -9.17 10.11
C LYS A 400 -13.72 -8.66 10.82
N ILE A 401 -13.74 -7.42 11.30
CA ILE A 401 -12.65 -6.82 12.09
C ILE A 401 -12.58 -7.45 13.50
N SER A 402 -13.73 -7.77 14.10
CA SER A 402 -13.77 -8.39 15.44
C SER A 402 -13.32 -9.86 15.41
N THR A 403 -13.64 -10.61 14.36
CA THR A 403 -13.25 -12.02 14.22
C THR A 403 -11.78 -12.21 13.80
N SER A 404 -11.19 -11.29 13.06
CA SER A 404 -9.76 -11.34 12.72
C SER A 404 -8.83 -11.03 13.91
N SER A 405 -9.34 -10.39 14.96
CA SER A 405 -8.60 -10.12 16.22
C SER A 405 -8.48 -11.33 17.18
N LEU A 406 -9.15 -12.46 16.88
CA LEU A 406 -9.19 -13.65 17.74
C LEU A 406 -8.46 -14.89 17.17
N ILE A 407 -7.80 -14.79 16.02
CA ILE A 407 -7.08 -15.94 15.43
C ILE A 407 -5.56 -15.90 15.69
N SER A 408 -5.03 -14.89 16.40
CA SER A 408 -3.64 -14.87 16.87
C SER A 408 -3.52 -14.89 18.40
N SER A 409 -4.07 -15.91 19.05
CA SER A 409 -3.55 -16.34 20.36
C SER A 409 -3.97 -17.78 20.69
N SER A 410 -2.96 -18.57 21.05
CA SER A 410 -3.02 -19.88 21.72
C SER A 410 -3.63 -21.08 20.99
N LEU A 411 -2.74 -21.86 20.38
CA LEU A 411 -2.83 -23.33 20.40
C LEU A 411 -2.19 -23.87 21.69
N SER A 412 -2.82 -24.92 22.23
CA SER A 412 -2.42 -25.78 23.36
C SER A 412 -2.81 -25.23 24.76
N PHE A 413 -3.43 -25.95 25.70
CA PHE A 413 -3.87 -27.35 25.92
C PHE A 413 -5.21 -27.22 26.70
N GLN A 414 -6.14 -28.17 26.81
CA GLN A 414 -6.00 -29.50 27.38
C GLN A 414 -7.39 -30.18 27.31
N SER A 415 -7.40 -31.45 26.92
CA SER A 415 -8.58 -32.31 27.00
C SER A 415 -8.91 -32.63 28.47
N SER A 416 -10.09 -32.24 28.93
CA SER A 416 -10.69 -32.79 30.14
C SER A 416 -12.15 -33.10 29.83
N LYS A 417 -12.45 -34.40 29.74
CA LYS A 417 -13.82 -34.90 29.84
C LYS A 417 -14.38 -34.49 31.18
N GLU A 418 -15.59 -33.94 31.21
CA GLU A 418 -16.48 -34.15 32.35
C GLU A 418 -17.93 -34.28 31.88
N LYS A 419 -18.55 -35.35 32.38
CA LYS A 419 -19.98 -35.67 32.27
C LYS A 419 -20.76 -34.85 33.32
N PRO A 420 -22.11 -34.78 33.20
CA PRO A 420 -22.90 -33.67 33.73
C PRO A 420 -23.19 -33.78 35.23
N ALA A 421 -23.54 -32.61 35.77
CA ALA A 421 -23.91 -32.33 37.15
C ALA A 421 -25.09 -33.13 37.71
N THR A 422 -25.07 -33.34 39.03
CA THR A 422 -26.23 -33.26 39.93
C THR A 422 -25.77 -33.06 41.38
N HIS A 423 -26.40 -32.11 42.09
CA HIS A 423 -26.82 -32.06 43.52
C HIS A 423 -25.89 -32.64 44.61
N ASP A 424 -25.72 -32.10 45.81
CA ASP A 424 -26.62 -31.38 46.71
C ASP A 424 -25.78 -30.80 47.89
N LYS A 425 -26.24 -29.68 48.47
CA LYS A 425 -26.24 -29.30 49.90
C LYS A 425 -24.98 -29.03 50.77
N SER A 426 -25.23 -27.98 51.59
CA SER A 426 -24.85 -27.73 53.00
C SER A 426 -23.49 -27.08 53.24
N GLU A 427 -23.49 -25.82 53.69
CA GLU A 427 -23.27 -25.39 55.10
C GLU A 427 -21.76 -25.12 55.31
N VAL A 428 -21.21 -24.14 56.02
CA VAL A 428 -21.65 -23.12 56.99
C VAL A 428 -20.33 -22.41 57.40
N LEU A 429 -20.34 -21.07 57.59
CA LEU A 429 -19.48 -20.23 58.46
C LEU A 429 -17.93 -20.29 58.24
N ASP A 430 -17.08 -19.31 58.58
CA ASP A 430 -17.17 -18.00 59.22
C ASP A 430 -15.83 -17.24 58.98
N ASP A 431 -15.96 -15.92 58.94
CA ASP A 431 -15.13 -14.87 59.55
C ASP A 431 -13.59 -14.75 59.48
N PHE A 432 -13.23 -13.47 59.68
CA PHE A 432 -11.99 -12.84 60.17
C PHE A 432 -10.99 -12.32 59.13
N GLU A 433 -11.06 -11.05 58.69
CA GLU A 433 -10.75 -9.76 59.34
C GLU A 433 -9.24 -9.36 59.34
N MET A 434 -9.05 -8.05 59.15
CA MET A 434 -7.91 -7.19 59.52
C MET A 434 -6.65 -7.08 58.63
N ASN A 435 -6.63 -5.96 57.89
CA ASN A 435 -5.71 -4.82 58.10
C ASN A 435 -4.25 -5.12 58.49
N LYS A 436 -3.30 -4.64 57.68
CA LYS A 436 -2.43 -3.49 58.06
C LYS A 436 -1.46 -3.05 56.96
N ASN A 437 -1.47 -1.73 56.74
CA ASN A 437 -0.42 -0.89 56.19
C ASN A 437 1.00 -1.27 56.65
N LYS A 438 2.01 -1.12 55.77
CA LYS A 438 3.05 -0.06 55.88
C LYS A 438 4.18 -0.17 54.84
N SER A 439 4.32 0.92 54.07
CA SER A 439 5.55 1.67 53.73
C SER A 439 6.83 0.98 53.21
N LEU A 440 7.19 1.37 51.97
CA LEU A 440 8.55 1.59 51.42
C LEU A 440 9.42 2.54 52.28
N PRO A 441 10.68 2.85 51.91
CA PRO A 441 11.84 1.99 51.67
C PRO A 441 13.10 2.53 52.40
N THR A 442 14.22 1.81 52.30
CA THR A 442 15.58 2.40 52.21
C THR A 442 16.39 1.60 51.22
#